data_AF-A0A7Y8F168-F1
#
_entry.id   AF-A0A7Y8F168-F1
#
_cell.length_a   1.000
_cell.length_b   1.000
_cell.length_c   1.000
_cell.angle_alpha   90.00
_cell.angle_beta   90.00
_cell.angle_gamma   90.00
#
_symmetry.space_group_name_H-M   'P 1'
#
loop_
_entity.id
_entity.type
_entity.pdbx_description
1 polymer ?
#
loop_
_entity_poly.entity_id
_entity_poly.type
_entity_poly.pdbx_seq_one_letter_code
_entity_poly.pdbx_strand_id
1 'polypeptide(L)'
;MEKLDLPADLRRLERFIGFTIPREGKFYVCDHDEIVRLDIGESISADPSDQHPYKFVENNSDFLGLVFEGEVKNQPILRVGSTVISYEFDPTNDFVVVTYEAGESLGTVEFPTFSGDWFAASLSDDGKHLVLAEPYSVALYRVA
;
A
#
# COMPACT_ATOMS: atom_id res chain seq x y z
N MET A 1 -14.77 -0.98 -8.20
CA MET A 1 -13.33 -1.09 -7.89
C MET A 1 -12.84 -2.46 -8.37
N GLU A 2 -11.69 -2.49 -9.03
CA GLU A 2 -11.14 -3.67 -9.70
C GLU A 2 -9.79 -4.01 -9.09
N LYS A 3 -9.55 -5.26 -8.66
CA LYS A 3 -8.22 -5.69 -8.20
C LYS A 3 -7.31 -5.87 -9.41
N LEU A 4 -6.13 -5.26 -9.36
CA LEU A 4 -5.13 -5.39 -10.42
C LEU A 4 -4.15 -6.52 -10.08
N ASP A 5 -3.72 -7.24 -11.12
CA ASP A 5 -2.70 -8.27 -10.97
C ASP A 5 -1.33 -7.63 -10.80
N LEU A 6 -0.67 -7.95 -9.69
CA LEU A 6 0.68 -7.50 -9.41
C LEU A 6 1.72 -8.45 -10.04
N PRO A 7 2.87 -7.93 -10.50
CA PRO A 7 3.95 -8.75 -11.05
C PRO A 7 4.41 -9.83 -10.09
N ALA A 8 4.75 -11.00 -10.64
CA ALA A 8 5.25 -12.13 -9.86
C ALA A 8 6.56 -11.81 -9.12
N ASP A 9 7.32 -10.83 -9.58
CA ASP A 9 8.57 -10.39 -8.95
C ASP A 9 8.36 -9.86 -7.53
N LEU A 10 7.16 -9.37 -7.16
CA LEU A 10 6.87 -9.03 -5.77
C LEU A 10 6.87 -10.23 -4.83
N ARG A 11 6.72 -11.45 -5.36
CA ARG A 11 6.73 -12.68 -4.54
C ARG A 11 8.12 -13.02 -4.00
N ARG A 12 9.17 -12.35 -4.48
CA ARG A 12 10.54 -12.52 -3.95
C ARG A 12 10.72 -11.82 -2.59
N LEU A 13 9.87 -10.85 -2.29
CA LEU A 13 9.90 -10.12 -1.04
C LEU A 13 9.25 -10.99 0.03
N GLU A 14 9.99 -11.27 1.11
CA GLU A 14 9.57 -12.25 2.11
C GLU A 14 8.64 -11.63 3.16
N ARG A 15 8.98 -10.42 3.61
CA ARG A 15 8.24 -9.72 4.66
C ARG A 15 8.33 -8.21 4.50
N PHE A 16 7.27 -7.61 3.97
CA PHE A 16 7.17 -6.18 3.74
C PHE A 16 7.32 -5.39 5.05
N ILE A 17 8.22 -4.42 5.01
CA ILE A 17 8.32 -3.38 6.04
C ILE A 17 7.43 -2.18 5.71
N GLY A 18 6.93 -2.09 4.47
CA GLY A 18 5.95 -1.07 4.08
C GLY A 18 5.97 -0.74 2.59
N PHE A 19 5.30 0.34 2.23
CA PHE A 19 5.20 0.83 0.87
C PHE A 19 5.05 2.35 0.83
N THR A 20 5.36 3.01 -0.29
CA THR A 20 5.08 4.45 -0.47
C THR A 20 3.68 4.66 -1.00
N ILE A 21 3.03 5.76 -0.61
CA ILE A 21 1.77 6.19 -1.24
C ILE A 21 1.96 6.32 -2.76
N PRO A 22 1.06 5.77 -3.60
CA PRO A 22 1.22 5.91 -5.04
C PRO A 22 1.10 7.36 -5.50
N ARG A 23 2.09 7.78 -6.30
CA ARG A 23 2.18 9.13 -6.88
C ARG A 23 2.62 9.04 -8.32
N GLU A 24 1.96 9.81 -9.19
CA GLU A 24 2.27 9.84 -10.63
C GLU A 24 2.30 8.44 -11.27
N GLY A 25 1.41 7.55 -10.80
CA GLY A 25 1.33 6.17 -11.27
C GLY A 25 2.49 5.29 -10.82
N LYS A 26 3.18 5.61 -9.73
CA LYS A 26 4.31 4.82 -9.22
C LYS A 26 4.22 4.67 -7.71
N PHE A 27 4.73 3.55 -7.21
CA PHE A 27 4.98 3.36 -5.78
C PHE A 27 6.07 2.34 -5.55
N TYR A 28 6.55 2.25 -4.32
CA TYR A 28 7.57 1.29 -3.92
C TYR A 28 7.02 0.37 -2.86
N VAL A 29 7.38 -0.92 -2.94
CA VAL A 29 7.18 -1.90 -1.89
C VAL A 29 8.56 -2.29 -1.37
N CYS A 30 8.70 -2.38 -0.06
CA CYS A 30 9.97 -2.54 0.62
C CYS A 30 9.87 -3.69 1.61
N ASP A 31 10.86 -4.59 1.60
CA ASP A 31 11.09 -5.53 2.70
C ASP A 31 12.40 -5.18 3.43
N HIS A 32 12.94 -6.12 4.20
CA HIS A 32 14.15 -5.89 4.98
C HIS A 32 15.42 -5.79 4.12
N ASP A 33 15.43 -6.35 2.91
CA ASP A 33 16.62 -6.57 2.08
C ASP A 33 16.54 -5.84 0.73
N GLU A 34 15.34 -5.64 0.19
CA GLU A 34 15.11 -5.15 -1.16
C GLU A 34 13.98 -4.12 -1.24
N ILE A 35 14.07 -3.26 -2.26
CA ILE A 35 13.03 -2.34 -2.65
C ILE A 35 12.62 -2.66 -4.08
N VAL A 36 11.32 -2.72 -4.34
CA VAL A 36 10.75 -2.88 -5.69
C VAL A 36 9.90 -1.67 -6.01
N ARG A 37 10.22 -0.98 -7.11
CA ARG A 37 9.35 0.03 -7.71
C ARG A 37 8.28 -0.66 -8.55
N LEU A 38 7.05 -0.22 -8.41
CA LEU A 38 5.92 -0.59 -9.26
C LEU A 38 5.49 0.62 -10.08
N ASP A 39 5.47 0.45 -11.40
CA ASP A 39 4.92 1.43 -12.34
C ASP A 39 3.51 0.98 -12.77
N ILE A 40 2.51 1.82 -12.52
CA ILE A 40 1.09 1.61 -12.77
C ILE A 40 0.71 2.27 -14.11
N GLY A 41 1.04 1.61 -15.21
CA GLY A 41 0.68 2.02 -16.57
C GLY A 41 -0.52 1.25 -17.13
N GLU A 42 -0.51 0.98 -18.44
CA GLU A 42 -1.44 0.03 -19.07
C GLU A 42 -1.25 -1.39 -18.51
N SER A 43 -0.01 -1.74 -18.24
CA SER A 43 0.42 -2.95 -17.52
C SER A 43 1.25 -2.54 -16.32
N ILE A 44 1.13 -3.28 -15.22
CA ILE A 44 1.98 -3.05 -14.04
C ILE A 44 3.32 -3.73 -14.26
N SER A 45 4.41 -2.99 -14.09
CA SER A 45 5.78 -3.52 -14.11
C SER A 45 6.45 -3.35 -12.75
N ALA A 46 7.39 -4.25 -12.45
CA ALA A 46 8.18 -4.24 -11.23
C ALA A 46 9.66 -4.09 -11.58
N ASP A 47 10.34 -3.12 -10.97
CA ASP A 47 11.77 -2.89 -11.12
C ASP A 47 12.44 -2.89 -9.74
N PRO A 48 13.44 -3.76 -9.50
CA PRO A 48 14.29 -3.67 -8.32
C PRO A 48 14.99 -2.30 -8.23
N SER A 49 15.17 -1.80 -7.02
CA SER A 49 15.93 -0.59 -6.73
C SER A 49 17.22 -0.95 -5.99
N ASP A 50 18.33 -0.30 -6.35
CA ASP A 50 19.64 -0.47 -5.69
C ASP A 50 19.76 0.30 -4.36
N GLN A 51 18.68 0.96 -3.93
CA GLN A 51 18.66 1.72 -2.69
C GLN A 51 18.60 0.80 -1.46
N HIS A 52 19.14 1.26 -0.34
CA HIS A 52 19.09 0.50 0.91
C HIS A 52 17.74 0.68 1.61
N PRO A 53 16.99 -0.41 1.95
CA PRO A 53 15.64 -0.36 2.51
C PRO A 53 15.45 0.66 3.62
N TYR A 54 16.24 0.57 4.70
CA TYR A 54 16.07 1.44 5.86
C TYR A 54 16.37 2.91 5.57
N LYS A 55 17.39 3.20 4.74
CA LYS A 55 17.68 4.58 4.31
C LYS A 55 16.59 5.11 3.40
N PHE A 56 15.99 4.25 2.59
CA PHE A 56 14.84 4.64 1.77
C PHE A 56 13.66 5.04 2.66
N VAL A 57 13.33 4.25 3.69
CA VAL A 57 12.27 4.59 4.64
C VAL A 57 12.53 5.94 5.32
N GLU A 58 13.75 6.19 5.82
CA GLU A 58 14.12 7.46 6.46
C GLU A 58 13.96 8.69 5.54
N ASN A 59 14.19 8.51 4.23
CA ASN A 59 14.20 9.60 3.26
C ASN A 59 12.84 9.85 2.59
N ASN A 60 11.83 9.00 2.82
CA ASN A 60 10.53 9.10 2.15
C ASN A 60 9.40 9.40 3.13
N SER A 61 8.91 10.65 3.09
CA SER A 61 7.82 11.15 3.95
C SER A 61 6.42 10.63 3.58
N ASP A 62 6.31 9.77 2.58
CA ASP A 62 5.07 9.12 2.17
C ASP A 62 5.11 7.60 2.31
N PHE A 63 6.09 7.08 3.05
CA PHE A 63 6.22 5.67 3.37
C PHE A 63 5.24 5.25 4.49
N LEU A 64 4.47 4.20 4.27
CA LEU A 64 3.51 3.61 5.21
C LEU A 64 3.97 2.20 5.61
N GLY A 65 3.96 1.90 6.91
CA GLY A 65 4.42 0.62 7.46
C GLY A 65 5.31 0.85 8.66
N LEU A 66 6.58 0.48 8.54
CA LEU A 66 7.64 0.69 9.52
C LEU A 66 7.76 2.16 9.93
N VAL A 67 7.90 2.40 11.24
CA VAL A 67 8.16 3.71 11.83
C VAL A 67 9.35 3.56 12.77
N PHE A 68 10.36 4.41 12.61
CA PHE A 68 11.52 4.42 13.49
C PHE A 68 11.19 5.03 14.86
N GLU A 69 11.92 4.61 15.88
CA GLU A 69 11.77 5.16 17.23
C GLU A 69 12.03 6.67 17.22
N GLY A 70 11.08 7.44 17.76
CA GLY A 70 11.15 8.91 17.79
C GLY A 70 10.57 9.60 16.55
N GLU A 71 10.24 8.85 15.49
CA GLU A 71 9.62 9.40 14.28
C GLU A 71 8.08 9.32 14.33
N VAL A 72 7.43 10.21 13.58
CA VAL A 72 5.97 10.24 13.45
C VAL A 72 5.54 9.35 12.30
N LYS A 73 4.53 8.50 12.53
CA LYS A 73 3.94 7.68 11.47
C LYS A 73 3.36 8.58 10.36
N ASN A 74 3.79 8.37 9.12
CA ASN A 74 3.17 8.99 7.95
C ASN A 74 1.70 8.57 7.84
N GLN A 75 0.87 9.51 7.41
CA GLN A 75 -0.58 9.29 7.33
C GLN A 75 -0.98 8.83 5.93
N PRO A 76 -1.83 7.80 5.81
CA PRO A 76 -2.38 7.40 4.53
C PRO A 76 -3.29 8.49 3.96
N ILE A 77 -3.45 8.51 2.64
CA ILE A 77 -4.46 9.33 1.98
C ILE A 77 -5.79 8.59 2.03
N LEU A 78 -6.70 9.06 2.88
CA LEU A 78 -8.02 8.46 3.06
C LEU A 78 -9.12 9.13 2.21
N ARG A 79 -8.81 10.28 1.58
CA ARG A 79 -9.77 11.03 0.75
C ARG A 79 -9.06 11.77 -0.37
N VAL A 80 -9.55 11.62 -1.60
CA VAL A 80 -9.16 12.43 -2.77
C VAL A 80 -10.42 12.76 -3.56
N GLY A 81 -10.75 14.05 -3.68
CA GLY A 81 -12.00 14.47 -4.32
C GLY A 81 -13.23 13.84 -3.66
N SER A 82 -14.05 13.16 -4.46
CA SER A 82 -15.22 12.39 -4.01
C SER A 82 -14.89 10.96 -3.58
N THR A 83 -13.64 10.51 -3.73
CA THR A 83 -13.21 9.17 -3.32
C THR A 83 -12.79 9.19 -1.86
N VAL A 84 -13.33 8.28 -1.06
CA VAL A 84 -13.06 8.13 0.37
C VAL A 84 -12.84 6.66 0.70
N ILE A 85 -11.89 6.38 1.57
CA ILE A 85 -11.74 5.07 2.20
C ILE A 85 -11.75 5.22 3.73
N SER A 86 -12.19 4.17 4.41
CA SER A 86 -12.13 4.08 5.87
C SER A 86 -11.92 2.63 6.29
N TYR A 87 -11.11 2.43 7.32
CA TYR A 87 -10.83 1.13 7.89
C TYR A 87 -10.41 1.28 9.36
N GLU A 88 -10.56 0.22 10.13
CA GLU A 88 -10.02 0.08 11.48
C GLU A 88 -9.20 -1.19 11.52
N PHE A 89 -7.95 -1.09 11.97
CA PHE A 89 -7.05 -2.23 12.07
C PHE A 89 -7.05 -2.77 13.49
N ASP A 90 -7.43 -4.04 13.64
CA ASP A 90 -7.29 -4.82 14.87
C ASP A 90 -6.25 -5.93 14.61
N PRO A 91 -5.13 -5.96 15.34
CA PRO A 91 -4.06 -6.94 15.14
C PRO A 91 -4.48 -8.39 15.46
N THR A 92 -5.64 -8.59 16.09
CA THR A 92 -6.17 -9.92 16.44
C THR A 92 -7.11 -10.52 15.39
N ASN A 93 -7.53 -9.72 14.39
CA ASN A 93 -8.40 -10.18 13.33
C ASN A 93 -7.60 -10.78 12.15
N ASP A 94 -8.19 -11.78 11.50
CA ASP A 94 -7.61 -12.44 10.30
C ASP A 94 -7.82 -11.63 9.01
N PHE A 95 -8.55 -10.52 9.07
CA PHE A 95 -8.77 -9.60 7.96
C PHE A 95 -9.09 -8.18 8.42
N VAL A 96 -8.88 -7.22 7.52
CA VAL A 96 -9.32 -5.83 7.65
C VAL A 96 -10.38 -5.54 6.58
N VAL A 97 -11.47 -4.89 7.00
CA VAL A 97 -12.49 -4.38 6.08
C VAL A 97 -12.17 -2.94 5.73
N VAL A 98 -11.92 -2.68 4.45
CA VAL A 98 -11.79 -1.33 3.91
C VAL A 98 -13.08 -0.94 3.22
N THR A 99 -13.84 -0.03 3.82
CA THR A 99 -15.00 0.58 3.19
C THR A 99 -14.55 1.68 2.24
N TYR A 100 -15.15 1.76 1.06
CA TYR A 100 -14.84 2.78 0.07
C TYR A 100 -16.12 3.42 -0.48
N GLU A 101 -16.03 4.72 -0.77
CA GLU A 101 -17.01 5.51 -1.52
C GLU A 101 -16.26 6.17 -2.68
N ALA A 102 -16.67 5.90 -3.92
CA ALA A 102 -16.04 6.42 -5.13
C ALA A 102 -17.11 6.79 -6.16
N GLY A 103 -17.46 8.08 -6.22
CA GLY A 103 -18.60 8.54 -7.02
C GLY A 103 -19.91 7.94 -6.50
N GLU A 104 -20.65 7.24 -7.36
CA GLU A 104 -21.88 6.53 -6.95
C GLU A 104 -21.60 5.11 -6.41
N SER A 105 -20.34 4.66 -6.44
CA SER A 105 -19.97 3.32 -5.97
C SER A 105 -19.66 3.34 -4.49
N LEU A 106 -20.44 2.60 -3.70
CA LEU A 106 -20.15 2.30 -2.30
C LEU A 106 -19.89 0.79 -2.16
N GLY A 107 -18.88 0.40 -1.38
CA GLY A 107 -18.64 -1.00 -1.10
C GLY A 107 -17.56 -1.25 -0.06
N THR A 108 -17.18 -2.51 0.06
CA THR A 108 -16.11 -2.97 0.96
C THR A 108 -15.12 -3.87 0.23
N VAL A 109 -13.88 -3.88 0.72
CA VAL A 109 -12.85 -4.86 0.39
C VAL A 109 -12.42 -5.52 1.68
N GLU A 110 -12.49 -6.85 1.72
CA GLU A 110 -11.87 -7.64 2.77
C GLU A 110 -10.43 -7.97 2.35
N PHE A 111 -9.48 -7.62 3.20
CA PHE A 111 -8.06 -7.89 2.98
C PHE A 111 -7.53 -8.78 4.09
N PRO A 112 -6.99 -9.97 3.79
CA PRO A 112 -6.49 -10.89 4.80
C PRO A 112 -5.25 -10.33 5.50
N THR A 113 -5.17 -10.53 6.80
CA THR A 113 -4.03 -10.16 7.64
C THR A 113 -3.46 -11.41 8.32
N PHE A 114 -2.15 -11.62 8.23
CA PHE A 114 -1.51 -12.84 8.73
C PHE A 114 -0.60 -12.57 9.92
N SER A 115 -0.02 -11.38 10.00
CA SER A 115 0.96 -11.03 11.00
C SER A 115 0.38 -10.38 12.25
N GLY A 116 -0.58 -9.46 12.06
CA GLY A 116 -1.02 -8.56 13.13
C GLY A 116 -0.06 -7.40 13.45
N ASP A 117 1.12 -7.32 12.81
CA ASP A 117 2.10 -6.27 13.13
C ASP A 117 1.65 -4.88 12.66
N TRP A 118 1.23 -4.77 11.40
CA TRP A 118 0.74 -3.54 10.83
C TRP A 118 -0.17 -3.80 9.62
N PHE A 119 -1.06 -2.84 9.39
CA PHE A 119 -1.83 -2.73 8.16
C PHE A 119 -1.90 -1.26 7.74
N ALA A 120 -1.84 -1.01 6.44
CA ALA A 120 -2.12 0.31 5.89
C ALA A 120 -2.89 0.19 4.57
N ALA A 121 -3.86 1.07 4.40
CA ALA A 121 -4.54 1.30 3.13
C ALA A 121 -4.47 2.78 2.76
N SER A 122 -4.10 3.09 1.53
CA SER A 122 -4.02 4.47 1.04
C SER A 122 -4.47 4.58 -0.40
N LEU A 123 -5.18 5.67 -0.70
CA LEU A 123 -5.40 6.11 -2.06
C LEU A 123 -4.10 6.64 -2.67
N SER A 124 -4.01 6.60 -4.00
CA SER A 124 -3.04 7.40 -4.77
C SER A 124 -3.36 8.88 -4.64
N ASP A 125 -2.38 9.73 -4.93
CA ASP A 125 -2.57 11.19 -4.94
C ASP A 125 -3.64 11.69 -5.92
N ASP A 126 -3.84 10.98 -7.03
CA ASP A 126 -4.89 11.23 -8.02
C ASP A 126 -6.21 10.50 -7.72
N GLY A 127 -6.29 9.72 -6.64
CA GLY A 127 -7.48 9.01 -6.19
C GLY A 127 -7.92 7.83 -7.07
N LYS A 128 -7.15 7.48 -8.12
CA LYS A 128 -7.48 6.41 -9.07
C LYS A 128 -7.05 5.02 -8.61
N HIS A 129 -6.20 4.95 -7.60
CA HIS A 129 -5.70 3.68 -7.09
C HIS A 129 -5.84 3.59 -5.59
N LEU A 130 -5.99 2.36 -5.10
CA LEU A 130 -6.02 2.03 -3.69
C LEU A 130 -5.01 0.90 -3.45
N VAL A 131 -4.03 1.13 -2.58
CA VAL A 131 -3.07 0.11 -2.14
C VAL A 131 -3.40 -0.30 -0.71
N LEU A 132 -3.43 -1.61 -0.47
CA LEU A 132 -3.57 -2.24 0.84
C LEU A 132 -2.34 -3.11 1.06
N ALA A 133 -1.75 -3.05 2.25
CA ALA A 133 -0.65 -3.93 2.59
C ALA A 133 -0.59 -4.27 4.09
N GLU A 134 -0.03 -5.44 4.35
CA GLU A 134 0.45 -5.94 5.64
C GLU A 134 1.76 -6.72 5.38
N PRO A 135 2.50 -7.20 6.38
CA PRO A 135 3.82 -7.80 6.18
C PRO A 135 3.96 -8.90 5.12
N TYR A 136 2.92 -9.68 4.79
CA TYR A 136 3.00 -10.79 3.83
C TYR A 136 2.12 -10.61 2.60
N SER A 137 1.41 -9.50 2.49
CA SER A 137 0.44 -9.30 1.41
C SER A 137 0.39 -7.84 0.99
N VAL A 138 0.28 -7.63 -0.31
CA VAL A 138 0.00 -6.33 -0.92
C VAL A 138 -1.07 -6.52 -2.00
N ALA A 139 -2.01 -5.60 -2.08
CA ALA A 139 -3.01 -5.55 -3.14
C ALA A 139 -3.14 -4.13 -3.67
N LEU A 140 -3.29 -4.03 -4.99
CA LEU A 140 -3.54 -2.80 -5.71
C LEU A 140 -4.91 -2.90 -6.38
N TYR A 141 -5.71 -1.85 -6.25
CA TYR A 141 -7.02 -1.74 -6.88
C TYR A 141 -7.10 -0.48 -7.72
N ARG A 142 -7.81 -0.57 -8.84
CA ARG A 142 -8.27 0.59 -9.62
C ARG A 142 -9.61 1.06 -9.07
N VAL A 143 -9.64 2.33 -8.68
CA VAL A 143 -10.82 3.08 -8.25
C VAL A 143 -11.45 3.72 -9.49
N ALA A 144 -12.77 3.58 -9.63
CA ALA A 144 -13.52 3.94 -10.84
C ALA A 144 -13.54 5.45 -11.11
#